data_AF-A0AAW8KJV3-F1
#
_entry.id   AF-A0AAW8KJV3-F1
#
_cell.length_a   1.000
_cell.length_b   1.000
_cell.length_c   1.000
_cell.angle_alpha   90.00
_cell.angle_beta   90.00
_cell.angle_gamma   90.00
#
_symmetry.space_group_name_H-M   'P 1'
#
loop_
_entity.id
_entity.type
_entity.pdbx_description
1 polymer ?
#
loop_
_entity_poly.entity_id
_entity_poly.type
_entity_poly.pdbx_seq_one_letter_code
_entity_poly.pdbx_strand_id
1 'polypeptide(L)'
;LTAIVVLSMVLTPIVGIIFKRFTQAKTKVSLENIDIADGLSGSVLMIGFGRFGQVTSQLLLARGVDVTIIDNNTDMIRNAEKFGFKIYY
;
A
#
# COMPACT_ATOMS: atom_id res chain seq x y z
N LEU A 1 -16.34 -16.68 -35.79
CA LEU A 1 -15.71 -17.04 -34.50
C LEU A 1 -14.75 -15.96 -34.01
N THR A 2 -13.81 -15.48 -34.84
CA THR A 2 -12.83 -14.43 -34.47
C THR A 2 -13.46 -13.10 -34.03
N ALA A 3 -14.53 -12.65 -34.69
CA ALA A 3 -15.23 -11.41 -34.31
C ALA A 3 -15.80 -11.44 -32.88
N ILE A 4 -16.33 -12.59 -32.44
CA ILE A 4 -16.86 -12.77 -31.07
C ILE A 4 -15.71 -12.72 -30.06
N VAL A 5 -14.58 -13.35 -30.38
CA VAL A 5 -13.38 -13.34 -29.53
C VAL A 5 -12.84 -11.93 -29.35
N VAL A 6 -12.69 -11.19 -30.46
CA VAL A 6 -12.23 -9.79 -30.44
C VAL A 6 -13.19 -8.91 -29.64
N LEU A 7 -14.50 -9.09 -29.84
CA LEU A 7 -15.51 -8.34 -29.10
C LEU A 7 -15.44 -8.62 -27.58
N SER A 8 -15.27 -9.89 -27.18
CA SER A 8 -15.08 -10.24 -25.76
C SER A 8 -13.83 -9.63 -25.15
N MET A 9 -12.69 -9.67 -25.86
CA MET A 9 -11.43 -9.07 -25.39
C MET A 9 -11.53 -7.56 -25.16
N VAL A 10 -12.30 -6.85 -25.99
CA VAL A 10 -12.56 -5.42 -25.84
C VAL A 10 -13.55 -5.15 -24.71
N LEU A 11 -14.57 -6.00 -24.54
CA LEU A 11 -15.62 -5.81 -23.56
C LEU A 11 -15.13 -6.02 -22.12
N THR A 12 -14.24 -6.99 -21.88
CA THR A 12 -13.73 -7.30 -20.53
C THR A 12 -13.10 -6.11 -19.80
N PRO A 13 -12.12 -5.35 -20.36
CA PRO A 13 -11.56 -4.20 -19.67
C PRO A 13 -12.57 -3.07 -19.48
N ILE A 14 -13.50 -2.87 -20.42
CA ILE A 14 -14.55 -1.84 -20.32
C ILE A 14 -15.47 -2.13 -19.14
N VAL A 15 -15.96 -3.37 -19.03
CA VAL A 15 -16.80 -3.81 -17.90
C VAL A 15 -16.03 -3.69 -16.58
N GLY A 16 -14.74 -4.04 -16.56
CA GLY A 16 -13.89 -3.89 -15.38
C GLY A 16 -13.76 -2.44 -14.90
N ILE A 17 -13.59 -1.48 -15.82
CA ILE A 17 -13.53 -0.05 -15.50
C ILE A 17 -14.86 0.46 -14.94
N ILE A 18 -15.97 0.09 -15.60
CA ILE A 18 -17.32 0.45 -15.17
C ILE A 18 -17.60 -0.10 -13.77
N PHE A 19 -17.35 -1.39 -13.56
CA PHE A 19 -17.53 -2.04 -12.27
C PHE A 19 -16.69 -1.35 -11.19
N LYS A 20 -15.39 -1.14 -11.43
CA LYS A 20 -14.51 -0.39 -10.50
C LYS A 20 -15.07 0.99 -10.19
N ARG A 21 -15.60 1.72 -11.18
CA ARG A 21 -16.15 3.06 -10.97
C ARG A 21 -17.39 3.07 -10.07
N PHE A 22 -18.23 2.04 -10.16
CA PHE A 22 -19.45 1.89 -9.36
C PHE A 22 -19.20 1.24 -7.99
N THR A 23 -18.18 0.38 -7.87
CA THR A 23 -17.87 -0.35 -6.63
C THR A 23 -16.77 0.30 -5.80
N GLN A 24 -15.98 1.23 -6.36
CA GLN A 24 -15.13 2.10 -5.55
C GLN A 24 -16.01 3.06 -4.73
N ALA A 25 -16.53 2.54 -3.61
CA ALA A 25 -16.81 3.36 -2.46
C ALA A 25 -15.53 4.15 -2.20
N LYS A 26 -15.60 5.47 -2.35
CA LYS A 26 -14.57 6.36 -1.83
C LYS A 26 -14.65 6.23 -0.31
N THR A 27 -14.07 5.17 0.25
CA THR A 27 -13.62 5.22 1.63
C THR A 27 -12.64 6.37 1.63
N LYS A 28 -13.07 7.53 2.13
CA LYS A 28 -12.18 8.61 2.49
C LYS A 28 -11.31 8.03 3.58
N VAL A 29 -10.20 7.43 3.18
CA VAL A 29 -9.12 7.10 4.07
C VAL A 29 -8.69 8.44 4.63
N SER A 30 -8.97 8.66 5.93
CA SER A 30 -8.56 9.90 6.58
C SER A 30 -7.05 9.87 6.69
N LEU A 31 -6.38 10.72 5.92
CA LEU A 31 -4.94 10.97 6.00
C LEU A 31 -4.60 12.00 7.08
N GLU A 32 -5.56 12.33 7.94
CA GLU A 32 -5.36 13.25 9.04
C GLU A 32 -4.34 12.64 10.00
N ASN A 33 -3.17 13.28 10.10
CA ASN A 33 -1.96 12.83 10.81
C ASN A 33 -1.09 11.78 10.09
N ILE A 34 -1.14 11.66 8.76
CA ILE A 34 -0.15 10.88 8.02
C ILE A 34 0.76 11.83 7.23
N ASP A 35 2.04 11.86 7.59
CA ASP A 35 3.04 12.64 6.86
C ASP A 35 3.27 12.07 5.45
N ILE A 36 3.39 12.98 4.48
CA ILE A 36 3.74 12.64 3.11
C ILE A 36 5.24 12.29 3.07
N ALA A 37 5.61 11.23 2.34
CA ALA A 37 7.00 10.80 2.18
C ALA A 37 7.88 11.93 1.62
N ASP A 38 8.72 12.52 2.46
CA ASP A 38 9.79 13.43 2.07
C ASP A 38 11.07 13.10 2.84
N GLY A 39 12.23 13.16 2.17
CA GLY A 39 13.53 12.90 2.80
C GLY A 39 13.74 11.46 3.30
N LEU A 40 13.32 10.46 2.53
CA LEU A 40 13.52 9.03 2.81
C LEU A 40 15.00 8.70 3.10
N SER A 41 15.33 8.53 4.39
CA SER A 41 16.68 8.28 4.89
C SER A 41 16.78 6.92 5.58
N GLY A 42 16.41 5.84 4.89
CA GLY A 42 16.53 4.47 5.37
C GLY A 42 17.38 3.63 4.41
N SER A 43 18.17 2.70 4.95
CA SER A 43 18.92 1.76 4.11
C SER A 43 18.00 0.72 3.44
N VAL A 44 16.78 0.55 3.97
CA VAL A 44 15.81 -0.45 3.51
C VAL A 44 14.44 0.20 3.36
N LEU A 45 13.84 0.05 2.17
CA LEU A 45 12.44 0.39 1.89
C LEU A 45 11.58 -0.89 1.94
N MET A 46 10.56 -0.89 2.79
CA MET A 46 9.60 -1.98 2.96
C MET A 46 8.24 -1.55 2.43
N ILE A 47 7.68 -2.29 1.46
CA ILE A 47 6.36 -2.03 0.90
C ILE A 47 5.40 -3.08 1.46
N GLY A 48 4.49 -2.67 2.34
CA GLY A 48 3.53 -3.51 3.06
C GLY A 48 3.97 -3.90 4.47
N PHE A 49 3.23 -3.42 5.48
CA PHE A 49 3.39 -3.65 6.91
C PHE A 49 2.32 -4.59 7.50
N GLY A 50 2.11 -5.73 6.86
CA GLY A 50 1.28 -6.79 7.40
C GLY A 50 1.97 -7.61 8.51
N ARG A 51 1.35 -8.73 8.90
CA ARG A 51 1.90 -9.67 9.91
C ARG A 51 3.34 -10.12 9.62
N PHE A 52 3.69 -10.29 8.35
CA PHE A 52 5.05 -10.62 7.94
C PHE A 52 6.01 -9.44 8.14
N GLY A 53 5.64 -8.26 7.60
CA GLY A 53 6.43 -7.04 7.73
C GLY A 53 6.71 -6.67 9.19
N GLN A 54 5.76 -6.91 10.08
CA GLN A 54 5.92 -6.73 11.53
C GLN A 54 7.03 -7.60 12.13
N VAL A 55 7.18 -8.86 11.69
CA VAL A 55 8.23 -9.75 12.23
C VAL A 55 9.58 -9.42 11.61
N THR A 56 9.61 -9.17 10.30
CA THR A 56 10.86 -8.89 9.59
C THR A 56 11.47 -7.53 9.97
N SER A 57 10.63 -6.53 10.26
CA SER A 57 11.11 -5.20 10.67
C SER A 57 11.81 -5.23 12.03
N GLN A 58 11.38 -6.09 12.96
CA GLN A 58 12.01 -6.26 14.28
C GLN A 58 13.46 -6.73 14.16
N LEU A 59 13.76 -7.64 13.22
CA LEU A 59 15.12 -8.10 12.96
C LEU A 59 16.03 -6.98 12.44
N LEU A 60 15.49 -6.13 11.55
CA LEU A 60 16.22 -5.00 10.98
C LEU A 60 16.49 -3.93 12.05
N LEU A 61 15.49 -3.63 12.89
CA LEU A 61 15.63 -2.75 14.05
C LEU A 61 16.66 -3.26 15.05
N ALA A 62 16.65 -4.55 15.37
CA ALA A 62 17.59 -5.16 16.31
C ALA A 62 19.05 -5.04 15.83
N ARG A 63 19.27 -4.82 14.53
CA ARG A 63 20.58 -4.58 13.92
C ARG A 63 20.91 -3.09 13.74
N GLY A 64 20.03 -2.19 14.18
CA GLY A 64 20.19 -0.74 14.02
C GLY A 64 20.05 -0.29 12.57
N VAL A 65 19.34 -1.05 11.72
CA VAL A 65 19.10 -0.68 10.33
C VAL A 65 17.87 0.22 10.27
N ASP A 66 18.05 1.43 9.73
CA ASP A 66 16.92 2.33 9.46
C ASP A 66 16.06 1.78 8.34
N VAL A 67 14.79 1.52 8.66
CA VAL A 67 13.78 0.99 7.74
C VAL A 67 12.72 2.06 7.51
N THR A 68 12.42 2.31 6.24
CA THR A 68 11.25 3.08 5.84
C THR A 68 10.16 2.17 5.32
N ILE A 69 8.91 2.42 5.71
CA ILE A 69 7.78 1.57 5.37
C ILE A 69 6.71 2.37 4.61
N ILE A 70 6.14 1.78 3.56
CA ILE A 70 4.99 2.30 2.81
C ILE A 70 3.86 1.28 2.90
N ASP A 71 2.68 1.70 3.34
CA ASP A 71 1.47 0.86 3.39
C ASP A 71 0.21 1.67 3.05
N ASN A 72 -0.76 1.06 2.37
CA ASN A 72 -2.00 1.74 1.99
C ASN A 72 -3.08 1.71 3.09
N ASN A 73 -2.83 0.99 4.18
CA ASN A 73 -3.74 0.83 5.31
C ASN A 73 -3.29 1.72 6.47
N THR A 74 -4.12 2.71 6.80
CA THR A 74 -3.86 3.71 7.85
C THR A 74 -3.73 3.11 9.25
N ASP A 75 -4.43 2.01 9.53
CA ASP A 75 -4.30 1.32 10.81
C ASP A 75 -2.93 0.66 10.94
N MET A 76 -2.39 0.15 9.84
CA MET A 76 -1.04 -0.42 9.81
C MET A 76 0.02 0.66 9.97
N ILE A 77 -0.18 1.84 9.37
CA ILE A 77 0.70 3.01 9.54
C ILE A 77 0.79 3.41 11.01
N ARG A 78 -0.34 3.64 11.69
CA ARG A 78 -0.37 4.03 13.11
C ARG A 78 0.23 2.97 14.04
N ASN A 79 0.10 1.70 13.69
CA ASN A 79 0.71 0.63 14.47
C ASN A 79 2.22 0.60 14.27
N ALA A 80 2.69 0.83 13.04
CA ALA A 80 4.10 0.90 12.73
C ALA A 80 4.77 2.11 13.44
N GLU A 81 4.14 3.28 13.51
CA GLU A 81 4.73 4.48 14.16
C GLU A 81 5.10 4.23 15.63
N LYS A 82 4.33 3.41 16.35
CA LYS A 82 4.61 3.04 17.75
C LYS A 82 5.94 2.32 17.94
N PHE A 83 6.50 1.76 16.88
CA PHE A 83 7.78 1.06 16.90
C PHE A 83 8.96 1.96 16.48
N GLY A 84 8.72 3.26 16.25
CA GLY A 84 9.76 4.24 15.93
C GLY A 84 10.21 4.26 14.46
N PHE A 85 9.44 3.64 13.55
CA PHE A 85 9.73 3.69 12.11
C PHE A 85 9.31 5.05 11.52
N LYS A 86 10.01 5.50 10.48
CA LYS A 86 9.48 6.51 9.55
C LYS A 86 8.57 5.79 8.55
N ILE A 87 7.25 5.98 8.68
CA ILE A 87 6.25 5.37 7.78
C ILE A 87 5.53 6.45 7.02
N TYR A 88 5.25 6.14 5.76
CA TYR A 88 4.55 7.03 4.86
C TYR A 88 3.41 6.28 4.16
N TYR A 89 2.40 7.03 3.69
CA TYR A 89 1.32 6.52 2.83
C TYR A 89 1.76 6.41 1.37
#